data_AF-A0A7W5YR23-F1
#
_entry.id   AF-A0A7W5YR23-F1
#
_cell.length_a   1.000
_cell.length_b   1.000
_cell.length_c   1.000
_cell.angle_alpha   90.00
_cell.angle_beta   90.00
_cell.angle_gamma   90.00
#
_symmetry.space_group_name_H-M   'P 1'
#
loop_
_entity.id
_entity.type
_entity.pdbx_description
1 polymer ?
#
loop_
_entity_poly.entity_id
_entity_poly.type
_entity_poly.pdbx_seq_one_letter_code
_entity_poly.pdbx_strand_id
1 'polypeptide(L)'
;MGKAGRRGKRAPADRHVEFALQSIAKRMGSFGERWRVRDGLVWGPGNSAVVIRSLDFDDGPAHLDLGITLDAKDDSAPILWDCTSGMGGTNEAAIKQAVEMWAMTAGATFMELTSPSGELADHIQSADPEGLTGHHVIHGPVAAFAMGGDVEPLNEWFMDNPMLPRLGQALVGSFDDPRINGVKILCGGDQETEIAEVRVNGEVHEEASAILLRLGWPRLPEFAYARTYLLVLPED
;
A
#
# COMPACT_ATOMS: atom_id res chain seq x y z
N MET A 1 -51.81 -2.81 2.17
CA MET A 1 -51.43 -4.01 1.38
C MET A 1 -50.10 -3.70 0.70
N GLY A 2 -49.00 -4.25 1.23
CA GLY A 2 -47.64 -3.83 0.89
C GLY A 2 -47.15 -4.37 -0.46
N LYS A 3 -46.38 -3.55 -1.18
CA LYS A 3 -45.51 -4.02 -2.26
C LYS A 3 -44.09 -4.14 -1.69
N ALA A 4 -43.72 -5.37 -1.36
CA ALA A 4 -42.34 -5.72 -1.05
C ALA A 4 -41.48 -5.43 -2.29
N GLY A 5 -40.53 -4.50 -2.15
CA GLY A 5 -39.49 -4.27 -3.14
C GLY A 5 -38.67 -5.54 -3.33
N ARG A 6 -38.62 -6.05 -4.57
CA ARG A 6 -37.73 -7.11 -4.98
C ARG A 6 -36.30 -6.65 -4.68
N ARG A 7 -35.65 -7.26 -3.67
CA ARG A 7 -34.19 -7.23 -3.53
C ARG A 7 -33.61 -7.76 -4.82
N GLY A 8 -32.98 -6.89 -5.61
CA GLY A 8 -32.23 -7.30 -6.79
C GLY A 8 -31.19 -8.33 -6.36
N LYS A 9 -31.13 -9.47 -7.06
CA LYS A 9 -30.04 -10.43 -6.88
C LYS A 9 -28.74 -9.70 -7.27
N ARG A 10 -27.87 -9.44 -6.29
CA ARG A 10 -26.48 -8.99 -6.53
C ARG A 10 -25.86 -10.04 -7.47
N ALA A 11 -25.24 -9.61 -8.56
CA ALA A 11 -24.49 -10.53 -9.42
C ALA A 11 -23.48 -11.30 -8.55
N PRO A 12 -23.15 -12.56 -8.85
CA PRO A 12 -22.08 -13.25 -8.14
C PRO A 12 -20.83 -12.38 -8.24
N ALA A 13 -20.17 -12.11 -7.11
CA ALA A 13 -18.89 -11.43 -7.14
C ALA A 13 -17.92 -12.26 -7.99
N ASP A 14 -17.04 -11.60 -8.74
CA ASP A 14 -15.96 -12.28 -9.45
C ASP A 14 -15.20 -13.17 -8.45
N ARG A 15 -15.01 -14.44 -8.80
CA ARG A 15 -14.34 -15.44 -7.95
C ARG A 15 -12.95 -14.98 -7.50
N HIS A 16 -12.23 -14.23 -8.34
CA HIS A 16 -10.89 -13.75 -8.03
C HIS A 16 -10.95 -12.57 -7.04
N VAL A 17 -11.97 -11.72 -7.14
CA VAL A 17 -12.21 -10.66 -6.15
C VAL A 17 -12.57 -11.26 -4.80
N GLU A 18 -13.43 -12.29 -4.76
CA GLU A 18 -13.74 -13.00 -3.51
C GLU A 18 -12.48 -13.65 -2.92
N PHE A 19 -11.66 -14.29 -3.75
CA PHE A 19 -10.39 -14.86 -3.33
C PHE A 19 -9.41 -13.79 -2.81
N ALA A 20 -9.33 -12.62 -3.43
CA ALA A 20 -8.51 -11.50 -2.99
C ALA A 20 -8.98 -10.99 -1.62
N LEU A 21 -10.28 -10.76 -1.43
CA LEU A 21 -10.84 -10.36 -0.13
C LEU A 21 -10.53 -11.36 0.97
N GLN A 22 -10.66 -12.67 0.71
CA GLN A 22 -10.31 -13.70 1.68
C GLN A 22 -8.81 -13.75 1.98
N SER A 23 -7.98 -13.52 0.96
CA SER A 23 -6.52 -13.47 1.11
C SER A 23 -6.10 -12.28 1.96
N ILE A 24 -6.69 -11.10 1.72
CA ILE A 24 -6.49 -9.90 2.55
C ILE A 24 -6.92 -10.16 3.98
N ALA A 25 -8.13 -10.71 4.21
CA ALA A 25 -8.62 -11.02 5.55
C ALA A 25 -7.68 -11.96 6.31
N LYS A 26 -7.23 -13.02 5.65
CA LYS A 26 -6.30 -13.98 6.24
C LYS A 26 -4.96 -13.31 6.57
N ARG A 27 -4.40 -12.53 5.66
CA ARG A 27 -3.09 -11.92 5.84
C ARG A 27 -3.09 -10.83 6.89
N MET A 28 -4.10 -9.95 6.89
CA MET A 28 -4.27 -8.96 7.96
C MET A 28 -4.53 -9.62 9.31
N GLY A 29 -5.21 -10.76 9.32
CA GLY A 29 -5.40 -11.56 10.53
C GLY A 29 -4.11 -12.10 11.17
N SER A 30 -3.00 -12.14 10.44
CA SER A 30 -1.72 -12.59 11.01
C SER A 30 -1.04 -11.52 11.89
N PHE A 31 -1.52 -10.27 11.87
CA PHE A 31 -1.07 -9.21 12.78
C PHE A 31 -1.75 -9.29 14.17
N GLY A 32 -2.47 -10.38 14.46
CA GLY A 32 -3.08 -10.65 15.78
C GLY A 32 -4.55 -10.24 15.91
N GLU A 33 -5.07 -9.50 14.93
CA GLU A 33 -6.44 -8.98 14.95
C GLU A 33 -7.42 -9.79 14.11
N ARG A 34 -8.73 -9.70 14.41
CA ARG A 34 -9.75 -10.44 13.65
C ARG A 34 -10.24 -9.64 12.44
N TRP A 35 -9.85 -10.09 11.25
CA TRP A 35 -10.32 -9.55 9.97
C TRP A 35 -11.34 -10.48 9.29
N ARG A 36 -12.41 -9.92 8.71
CA ARG A 36 -13.52 -10.70 8.13
C ARG A 36 -14.08 -10.10 6.85
N VAL A 37 -14.33 -10.95 5.86
CA VAL A 37 -15.04 -10.54 4.65
C VAL A 37 -16.54 -10.39 4.94
N ARG A 38 -17.11 -9.21 4.66
CA ARG A 38 -18.54 -8.95 4.75
C ARG A 38 -18.95 -7.84 3.77
N ASP A 39 -20.02 -8.10 3.03
CA ASP A 39 -20.64 -7.16 2.07
C ASP A 39 -19.74 -6.66 0.92
N GLY A 40 -18.62 -7.34 0.66
CA GLY A 40 -17.63 -6.97 -0.36
C GLY A 40 -16.43 -6.18 0.19
N LEU A 41 -16.33 -6.07 1.52
CA LEU A 41 -15.23 -5.42 2.23
C LEU A 41 -14.54 -6.41 3.15
N VAL A 42 -13.30 -6.12 3.53
CA VAL A 42 -12.61 -6.81 4.62
C VAL A 42 -12.63 -5.91 5.85
N TRP A 43 -13.44 -6.27 6.84
CA TRP A 43 -13.60 -5.51 8.09
C TRP A 43 -12.52 -5.91 9.09
N GLY A 44 -11.88 -4.91 9.68
CA GLY A 44 -10.86 -5.06 10.74
C GLY A 44 -11.35 -4.56 12.11
N PRO A 45 -10.43 -4.30 13.05
CA PRO A 45 -10.72 -3.71 14.36
C PRO A 45 -11.47 -2.38 14.27
N GLY A 46 -12.32 -2.11 15.26
CA GLY A 46 -13.14 -0.90 15.29
C GLY A 46 -14.13 -0.85 14.12
N ASN A 47 -14.05 0.22 13.32
CA ASN A 47 -14.81 0.37 12.08
C ASN A 47 -13.90 0.34 10.83
N SER A 48 -12.64 -0.09 10.97
CA SER A 48 -11.71 -0.14 9.84
C SER A 48 -12.14 -1.14 8.78
N ALA A 49 -11.81 -0.84 7.53
CA ALA A 49 -12.04 -1.77 6.43
C ALA A 49 -11.05 -1.59 5.28
N VAL A 50 -10.83 -2.69 4.55
CA VAL A 50 -10.18 -2.70 3.23
C VAL A 50 -11.23 -2.89 2.14
N VAL A 51 -11.12 -2.11 1.08
CA VAL A 51 -11.92 -2.18 -0.14
C VAL A 51 -11.01 -2.47 -1.33
N ILE A 52 -11.48 -3.27 -2.28
CA ILE A 52 -10.82 -3.45 -3.58
C ILE A 52 -11.53 -2.53 -4.58
N ARG A 53 -10.78 -1.66 -5.25
CA ARG A 53 -11.28 -0.81 -6.32
C ARG A 53 -11.28 -1.56 -7.64
N SER A 54 -10.17 -2.19 -7.99
CA SER A 54 -10.03 -3.03 -9.18
C SER A 54 -9.09 -4.21 -8.94
N LEU A 55 -9.25 -5.23 -9.77
CA LEU A 55 -8.36 -6.38 -9.85
C LEU A 55 -8.23 -6.76 -11.32
N ASP A 56 -7.05 -6.52 -11.88
CA ASP A 56 -6.78 -6.61 -13.31
C ASP A 56 -5.69 -7.67 -13.58
N PHE A 57 -5.80 -8.38 -14.71
CA PHE A 57 -4.88 -9.46 -15.11
C PHE A 57 -4.32 -9.25 -16.53
N ASP A 58 -4.42 -8.04 -17.09
CA ASP A 58 -4.08 -7.78 -18.49
C ASP A 58 -2.60 -8.09 -18.78
N ASP A 59 -2.35 -9.09 -19.65
CA ASP A 59 -1.08 -9.59 -20.22
C ASP A 59 0.17 -9.57 -19.31
N GLY A 60 -0.02 -9.53 -17.98
CA GLY A 60 1.02 -9.22 -17.01
C GLY A 60 0.66 -9.61 -15.56
N PRO A 61 1.41 -9.10 -14.57
CA PRO A 61 1.17 -9.35 -13.15
C PRO A 61 -0.27 -9.00 -12.73
N ALA A 62 -0.83 -9.74 -11.77
CA ALA A 62 -2.13 -9.39 -11.19
C ALA A 62 -2.00 -8.04 -10.47
N HIS A 63 -2.69 -7.01 -10.97
CA HIS A 63 -2.69 -5.67 -10.40
C HIS A 63 -3.92 -5.50 -9.50
N LEU A 64 -3.68 -5.15 -8.24
CA LEU A 64 -4.70 -4.96 -7.22
C LEU A 64 -4.66 -3.51 -6.74
N ASP A 65 -5.69 -2.74 -7.06
CA ASP A 65 -5.95 -1.40 -6.51
C ASP A 65 -6.90 -1.55 -5.32
N LEU A 66 -6.44 -1.13 -4.15
CA LEU A 66 -7.16 -1.32 -2.89
C LEU A 66 -6.98 -0.11 -1.97
N GLY A 67 -7.98 0.13 -1.13
CA GLY A 67 -7.98 1.23 -0.18
C GLY A 67 -8.23 0.72 1.23
N ILE A 68 -7.63 1.39 2.21
CA ILE A 68 -7.90 1.15 3.63
C ILE A 68 -8.46 2.40 4.30
N THR A 69 -9.47 2.23 5.14
CA THR A 69 -10.09 3.33 5.90
C THR A 69 -10.15 2.99 7.39
N LEU A 70 -10.03 4.01 8.24
CA LEU A 70 -10.15 3.89 9.70
C LEU A 70 -11.60 3.78 10.17
N ASP A 71 -12.55 4.33 9.41
CA ASP A 71 -13.97 4.26 9.73
C ASP A 71 -14.84 4.12 8.48
N ALA A 72 -15.13 2.87 8.11
CA ALA A 72 -15.99 2.55 6.97
C ALA A 72 -17.49 2.84 7.23
N LYS A 73 -17.87 3.38 8.39
CA LYS A 73 -19.23 3.88 8.67
C LYS A 73 -19.33 5.39 8.54
N ASP A 74 -18.21 6.09 8.44
CA ASP A 74 -18.16 7.52 8.20
C ASP A 74 -17.79 7.77 6.74
N ASP A 75 -18.75 8.24 5.95
CA ASP A 75 -18.54 8.56 4.52
C ASP A 75 -17.52 9.70 4.32
N SER A 76 -17.19 10.45 5.37
CA SER A 76 -16.15 11.47 5.33
C SER A 76 -14.77 10.94 5.70
N ALA A 77 -14.64 9.69 6.16
CA ALA A 77 -13.34 9.11 6.50
C ALA A 77 -12.47 8.95 5.24
N PRO A 78 -11.15 9.22 5.31
CA PRO A 78 -10.29 9.07 4.17
C PRO A 78 -10.17 7.58 3.80
N ILE A 79 -9.99 7.33 2.51
CA ILE A 79 -9.55 6.04 2.00
C ILE A 79 -8.11 6.22 1.54
N LEU A 80 -7.22 5.51 2.20
CA LEU A 80 -5.79 5.50 1.91
C LEU A 80 -5.57 4.49 0.78
N TRP A 81 -5.47 4.99 -0.44
CA TRP A 81 -5.34 4.17 -1.64
C TRP A 81 -3.91 3.71 -1.88
N ASP A 82 -3.77 2.45 -2.28
CA ASP A 82 -2.53 1.83 -2.67
C ASP A 82 -2.78 0.86 -3.83
N CYS A 83 -1.74 0.59 -4.61
CA CYS A 83 -1.78 -0.45 -5.62
C CYS A 83 -0.57 -1.36 -5.49
N THR A 84 -0.80 -2.65 -5.69
CA THR A 84 0.21 -3.70 -5.62
C THR A 84 0.07 -4.62 -6.81
N SER A 85 1.18 -5.15 -7.29
CA SER A 85 1.18 -6.13 -8.37
C SER A 85 1.83 -7.40 -7.87
N GLY A 86 1.29 -8.54 -8.28
CA GLY A 86 1.86 -9.82 -7.92
C GLY A 86 1.99 -10.77 -9.08
N MET A 87 2.95 -11.67 -8.95
CA MET A 87 3.35 -12.62 -9.97
C MET A 87 3.17 -14.05 -9.47
N GLY A 88 2.83 -14.96 -10.38
CA GLY A 88 2.68 -16.37 -10.06
C GLY A 88 2.21 -17.18 -11.25
N GLY A 89 2.42 -18.50 -11.20
CA GLY A 89 1.98 -19.41 -12.27
C GLY A 89 0.45 -19.55 -12.41
N THR A 90 -0.32 -18.95 -11.50
CA THR A 90 -1.79 -18.84 -11.57
C THR A 90 -2.23 -17.47 -11.05
N ASN A 91 -3.44 -17.04 -11.43
CA ASN A 91 -4.06 -15.81 -10.93
C ASN A 91 -4.12 -15.79 -9.40
N GLU A 92 -4.49 -16.90 -8.75
CA GLU A 92 -4.53 -17.00 -7.29
C GLU A 92 -3.14 -16.87 -6.64
N ALA A 93 -2.09 -17.40 -7.28
CA ALA A 93 -0.73 -17.24 -6.80
C ALA A 93 -0.27 -15.78 -6.93
N ALA A 94 -0.59 -15.13 -8.06
CA ALA A 94 -0.32 -13.73 -8.31
C ALA A 94 -1.04 -12.82 -7.29
N ILE A 95 -2.35 -13.05 -7.03
CA ILE A 95 -3.12 -12.32 -6.01
C ILE A 95 -2.49 -12.50 -4.62
N LYS A 96 -2.11 -13.72 -4.24
CA LYS A 96 -1.50 -13.99 -2.93
C LYS A 96 -0.21 -13.22 -2.74
N GLN A 97 0.65 -13.21 -3.77
CA GLN A 97 1.89 -12.44 -3.73
C GLN A 97 1.57 -10.94 -3.61
N ALA A 98 0.63 -10.43 -4.41
CA ALA A 98 0.26 -9.02 -4.41
C ALA A 98 -0.22 -8.57 -3.01
N VAL A 99 -1.10 -9.38 -2.40
CA VAL A 99 -1.62 -9.17 -1.03
C VAL A 99 -0.51 -9.25 0.01
N GLU A 100 0.46 -10.17 -0.14
CA GLU A 100 1.60 -10.27 0.77
C GLU A 100 2.44 -8.99 0.73
N MET A 101 2.80 -8.53 -0.47
CA MET A 101 3.59 -7.30 -0.67
C MET A 101 2.88 -6.06 -0.11
N TRP A 102 1.57 -5.96 -0.32
CA TRP A 102 0.76 -4.90 0.26
C TRP A 102 0.72 -4.99 1.79
N ALA A 103 0.47 -6.18 2.35
CA ALA A 103 0.34 -6.35 3.79
C ALA A 103 1.66 -6.12 4.53
N MET A 104 2.80 -6.51 3.96
CA MET A 104 4.13 -6.25 4.52
C MET A 104 4.47 -4.76 4.61
N THR A 105 3.86 -3.92 3.77
CA THR A 105 4.12 -2.48 3.71
C THR A 105 2.94 -1.71 4.26
N ALA A 106 1.96 -1.35 3.42
CA ALA A 106 0.78 -0.58 3.80
C ALA A 106 -0.04 -1.24 4.93
N GLY A 107 -0.23 -2.56 4.88
CA GLY A 107 -0.96 -3.28 5.93
C GLY A 107 -0.29 -3.19 7.30
N ALA A 108 1.02 -3.43 7.37
CA ALA A 108 1.81 -3.31 8.60
C ALA A 108 1.80 -1.87 9.13
N THR A 109 1.98 -0.88 8.25
CA THR A 109 1.94 0.55 8.60
C THR A 109 0.59 0.96 9.19
N PHE A 110 -0.51 0.46 8.60
CA PHE A 110 -1.85 0.69 9.14
C PHE A 110 -2.08 0.02 10.49
N MET A 111 -1.56 -1.20 10.67
CA MET A 111 -1.65 -1.89 11.95
C MET A 111 -0.87 -1.15 13.04
N GLU A 112 0.31 -0.61 12.73
CA GLU A 112 1.06 0.25 13.66
C GLU A 112 0.25 1.49 14.06
N LEU A 113 -0.43 2.15 13.10
CA LEU A 113 -1.29 3.30 13.42
C LEU A 113 -2.44 2.93 14.39
N THR A 114 -3.09 1.78 14.15
CA THR A 114 -4.31 1.41 14.89
C THR A 114 -4.05 0.68 16.20
N SER A 115 -2.88 0.07 16.34
CA SER A 115 -2.43 -0.65 17.52
C SER A 115 -0.91 -0.49 17.67
N PRO A 116 -0.43 0.69 18.11
CA PRO A 116 0.99 1.01 18.12
C PRO A 116 1.75 0.09 19.07
N SER A 117 2.76 -0.60 18.52
CA SER A 117 3.66 -1.49 19.25
C SER A 117 5.14 -1.12 19.07
N GLY A 118 5.46 -0.34 18.04
CA GLY A 118 6.82 -0.05 17.59
C GLY A 118 7.49 -1.25 16.91
N GLU A 119 6.74 -2.30 16.54
CA GLU A 119 7.28 -3.51 15.92
C GLU A 119 6.98 -3.59 14.42
N LEU A 120 5.92 -2.91 13.94
CA LEU A 120 5.44 -3.06 12.57
C LEU A 120 5.87 -1.91 11.65
N ALA A 121 6.11 -0.73 12.20
CA ALA A 121 6.59 0.43 11.46
C ALA A 121 7.30 1.43 12.40
N ASP A 122 8.14 2.27 11.81
CA ASP A 122 8.88 3.30 12.55
C ASP A 122 8.07 4.61 12.63
N HIS A 123 8.19 5.31 13.75
CA HIS A 123 7.60 6.63 13.95
C HIS A 123 8.66 7.71 13.80
N ILE A 124 8.52 8.58 12.81
CA ILE A 124 9.45 9.67 12.48
C ILE A 124 8.72 11.00 12.73
N GLN A 125 9.23 11.79 13.67
CA GLN A 125 8.69 13.11 14.02
C GLN A 125 9.19 14.19 13.05
N SER A 126 8.48 15.30 12.93
CA SER A 126 8.90 16.43 12.09
C SER A 126 10.26 16.99 12.47
N ALA A 127 10.63 16.91 13.74
CA ALA A 127 11.89 17.43 14.25
C ALA A 127 13.08 16.49 13.99
N ASP A 128 12.81 15.26 13.55
CA ASP A 128 13.87 14.29 13.28
C ASP A 128 14.69 14.71 12.05
N PRO A 129 16.01 14.43 12.02
CA PRO A 129 16.84 14.74 10.86
C PRO A 129 16.34 14.11 9.54
N GLU A 130 15.63 12.99 9.67
CA GLU A 130 15.04 12.23 8.55
C GLU A 130 13.54 12.51 8.39
N GLY A 131 12.99 13.44 9.17
CA GLY A 131 11.57 13.73 9.22
C GLY A 131 11.05 14.58 8.06
N LEU A 132 9.74 14.77 8.06
CA LEU A 132 9.02 15.63 7.14
C LEU A 132 8.49 16.85 7.89
N THR A 133 8.90 18.05 7.46
CA THR A 133 8.54 19.28 8.19
C THR A 133 7.03 19.45 8.35
N GLY A 134 6.57 19.66 9.59
CA GLY A 134 5.17 19.83 9.98
C GLY A 134 4.36 18.54 10.05
N HIS A 135 4.99 17.37 9.93
CA HIS A 135 4.29 16.10 9.83
C HIS A 135 4.96 14.99 10.65
N HIS A 136 4.11 14.18 11.25
CA HIS A 136 4.48 12.92 11.87
C HIS A 136 4.28 11.81 10.83
N VAL A 137 5.32 11.03 10.59
CA VAL A 137 5.31 9.95 9.60
C VAL A 137 5.40 8.60 10.30
N ILE A 138 4.48 7.70 9.99
CA ILE A 138 4.61 6.27 10.28
C ILE A 138 5.18 5.61 9.03
N HIS A 139 6.44 5.19 9.10
CA HIS A 139 7.19 4.65 7.99
C HIS A 139 7.11 3.12 7.98
N GLY A 140 6.38 2.57 7.01
CA GLY A 140 6.24 1.13 6.85
C GLY A 140 7.54 0.39 6.54
N PRO A 141 7.57 -0.94 6.74
CA PRO A 141 8.69 -1.75 6.33
C PRO A 141 8.93 -1.64 4.82
N VAL A 142 10.20 -1.77 4.43
CA VAL A 142 10.56 -1.98 3.03
C VAL A 142 10.30 -3.44 2.68
N ALA A 143 9.57 -3.67 1.61
CA ALA A 143 9.41 -5.00 1.01
C ALA A 143 10.01 -4.99 -0.39
N ALA A 144 10.95 -5.91 -0.61
CA ALA A 144 11.59 -6.08 -1.91
C ALA A 144 11.29 -7.46 -2.51
N PHE A 145 11.16 -7.50 -3.82
CA PHE A 145 10.88 -8.70 -4.60
C PHE A 145 11.77 -8.75 -5.84
N ALA A 146 12.21 -9.95 -6.22
CA ALA A 146 12.86 -10.17 -7.51
C ALA A 146 12.32 -11.43 -8.20
N MET A 147 12.15 -11.36 -9.53
CA MET A 147 11.83 -12.50 -10.37
C MET A 147 13.12 -13.24 -10.70
N GLY A 148 13.55 -14.08 -9.75
CA GLY A 148 14.89 -14.66 -9.80
C GLY A 148 15.95 -13.68 -9.29
N GLY A 149 17.16 -14.19 -9.08
CA GLY A 149 18.28 -13.36 -8.65
C GLY A 149 18.21 -12.89 -7.20
N ASP A 150 19.09 -11.94 -6.90
CA ASP A 150 19.29 -11.37 -5.57
C ASP A 150 18.69 -9.97 -5.50
N VAL A 151 17.77 -9.76 -4.57
CA VAL A 151 17.11 -8.47 -4.31
C VAL A 151 17.81 -7.68 -3.20
N GLU A 152 18.74 -8.30 -2.48
CA GLU A 152 19.44 -7.73 -1.33
C GLU A 152 20.07 -6.36 -1.65
N PRO A 153 20.75 -6.13 -2.79
CA PRO A 153 21.33 -4.82 -3.08
C PRO A 153 20.30 -3.70 -3.16
N LEU A 154 19.11 -3.97 -3.71
CA LEU A 154 18.05 -2.98 -3.81
C LEU A 154 17.41 -2.73 -2.44
N ASN A 155 17.24 -3.78 -1.63
CA ASN A 155 16.73 -3.68 -0.27
C ASN A 155 17.68 -2.89 0.64
N GLU A 156 18.97 -3.22 0.64
CA GLU A 156 20.02 -2.50 1.38
C GLU A 156 20.07 -1.03 0.98
N TRP A 157 20.04 -0.73 -0.32
CA TRP A 157 20.01 0.64 -0.78
C TRP A 157 18.82 1.42 -0.22
N PHE A 158 17.63 0.82 -0.18
CA PHE A 158 16.44 1.47 0.35
C PHE A 158 16.58 1.78 1.84
N MET A 159 17.18 0.86 2.61
CA MET A 159 17.43 1.03 4.04
C MET A 159 18.49 2.10 4.32
N ASP A 160 19.53 2.19 3.49
CA ASP A 160 20.63 3.15 3.65
C ASP A 160 20.32 4.55 3.11
N ASN A 161 19.20 4.72 2.41
CA ASN A 161 18.80 5.98 1.79
C ASN A 161 17.43 6.41 2.33
N PRO A 162 17.38 7.20 3.42
CA PRO A 162 16.12 7.78 3.90
C PRO A 162 15.44 8.60 2.80
N MET A 163 14.21 8.22 2.45
CA MET A 163 13.48 8.82 1.32
C MET A 163 12.89 10.20 1.68
N LEU A 164 12.44 10.39 2.92
CA LEU A 164 11.76 11.62 3.35
C LEU A 164 12.61 12.88 3.14
N PRO A 165 13.91 12.94 3.50
CA PRO A 165 14.73 14.12 3.22
C PRO A 165 14.96 14.41 1.73
N ARG A 166 14.84 13.38 0.87
CA ARG A 166 15.03 13.51 -0.58
C ARG A 166 13.76 13.97 -1.29
N LEU A 167 12.61 13.51 -0.81
CA LEU A 167 11.30 13.75 -1.43
C LEU A 167 10.52 14.87 -0.75
N GLY A 168 10.83 15.21 0.50
CA GLY A 168 10.01 16.03 1.36
C GLY A 168 9.65 17.40 0.77
N GLN A 169 10.61 18.08 0.13
CA GLN A 169 10.34 19.36 -0.54
C GLN A 169 9.32 19.22 -1.67
N ALA A 170 9.39 18.16 -2.47
CA ALA A 170 8.45 17.92 -3.57
C ALA A 170 7.07 17.51 -3.08
N LEU A 171 6.97 16.91 -1.88
CA LEU A 171 5.70 16.49 -1.28
C LEU A 171 4.96 17.62 -0.56
N VAL A 172 5.58 18.81 -0.39
CA VAL A 172 4.95 19.95 0.28
C VAL A 172 3.69 20.38 -0.46
N GLY A 173 2.56 20.41 0.25
CA GLY A 173 1.27 20.84 -0.30
C GLY A 173 0.52 19.76 -1.08
N SER A 174 1.07 18.54 -1.15
CA SER A 174 0.45 17.42 -1.87
C SER A 174 -0.49 16.57 -0.99
N PHE A 175 -0.57 16.88 0.30
CA PHE A 175 -1.45 16.23 1.26
C PHE A 175 -2.81 16.94 1.30
N ASP A 176 -3.83 16.29 0.75
CA ASP A 176 -5.16 16.86 0.55
C ASP A 176 -6.16 16.51 1.67
N ASP A 177 -5.95 15.40 2.39
CA ASP A 177 -6.73 15.10 3.59
C ASP A 177 -6.08 15.75 4.83
N PRO A 178 -6.83 16.53 5.62
CA PRO A 178 -6.28 17.22 6.78
C PRO A 178 -6.01 16.31 7.98
N ARG A 179 -6.36 15.01 7.92
CA ARG A 179 -6.20 14.07 9.04
C ARG A 179 -5.07 13.08 8.79
N ILE A 180 -5.01 12.51 7.59
CA ILE A 180 -4.03 11.46 7.26
C ILE A 180 -3.92 11.25 5.76
N ASN A 181 -2.70 11.07 5.27
CA ASN A 181 -2.39 10.81 3.87
C ASN A 181 -1.52 9.57 3.73
N GLY A 182 -1.73 8.82 2.67
CA GLY A 182 -0.93 7.66 2.30
C GLY A 182 0.11 8.03 1.25
N VAL A 183 1.36 7.59 1.45
CA VAL A 183 2.42 7.78 0.45
C VAL A 183 3.04 6.42 0.10
N LYS A 184 2.91 6.00 -1.15
CA LYS A 184 3.62 4.83 -1.69
C LYS A 184 4.92 5.29 -2.32
N ILE A 185 6.00 4.57 -2.05
CA ILE A 185 7.28 4.74 -2.74
C ILE A 185 7.67 3.39 -3.33
N LEU A 186 8.00 3.35 -4.62
CA LEU A 186 8.35 2.15 -5.36
C LEU A 186 9.50 2.48 -6.32
N CYS A 187 10.59 1.71 -6.27
CA CYS A 187 11.62 1.76 -7.32
C CYS A 187 12.08 0.35 -7.71
N GLY A 188 12.53 0.19 -8.95
CA GLY A 188 12.96 -1.10 -9.49
C GLY A 188 12.82 -1.19 -11.00
N GLY A 189 12.69 -2.40 -11.50
CA GLY A 189 12.61 -2.72 -12.92
C GLY A 189 13.61 -3.81 -13.33
N ASP A 190 13.86 -3.88 -14.62
CA ASP A 190 14.88 -4.71 -15.27
C ASP A 190 15.70 -3.86 -16.26
N GLN A 191 16.38 -4.49 -17.21
CA GLN A 191 17.20 -3.78 -18.21
C GLN A 191 16.38 -3.01 -19.26
N GLU A 192 15.11 -3.35 -19.44
CA GLU A 192 14.24 -2.77 -20.46
C GLU A 192 13.23 -1.80 -19.85
N THR A 193 12.86 -2.02 -18.59
CA THR A 193 11.83 -1.27 -17.88
C THR A 193 12.40 -0.68 -16.60
N GLU A 194 12.23 0.63 -16.40
CA GLU A 194 12.60 1.32 -15.16
C GLU A 194 11.33 1.83 -14.47
N ILE A 195 11.17 1.52 -13.18
CA ILE A 195 10.05 1.92 -12.36
C ILE A 195 10.58 2.80 -11.24
N ALA A 196 10.10 4.03 -11.16
CA ALA A 196 10.30 4.93 -10.03
C ALA A 196 9.01 5.73 -9.83
N GLU A 197 8.26 5.36 -8.81
CA GLU A 197 6.91 5.86 -8.59
C GLU A 197 6.76 6.27 -7.13
N VAL A 198 6.38 7.53 -6.93
CA VAL A 198 5.86 8.05 -5.68
C VAL A 198 4.39 8.36 -5.90
N ARG A 199 3.50 7.82 -5.07
CA ARG A 199 2.08 8.16 -5.10
C ARG A 199 1.63 8.77 -3.79
N VAL A 200 0.76 9.77 -3.85
CA VAL A 200 0.06 10.33 -2.69
C VAL A 200 -1.42 10.02 -2.84
N ASN A 201 -1.99 9.34 -1.85
CA ASN A 201 -3.40 8.91 -1.85
C ASN A 201 -3.83 8.17 -3.15
N GLY A 202 -2.93 7.35 -3.69
CA GLY A 202 -3.14 6.56 -4.90
C GLY A 202 -2.83 7.26 -6.22
N GLU A 203 -2.59 8.57 -6.20
CA GLU A 203 -2.29 9.37 -7.39
C GLU A 203 -0.78 9.55 -7.58
N VAL A 204 -0.30 9.44 -8.82
CA VAL A 204 1.14 9.59 -9.13
C VAL A 204 1.58 11.03 -8.87
N HIS A 205 2.64 11.16 -8.08
CA HIS A 205 3.29 12.43 -7.82
C HIS A 205 4.51 12.58 -8.73
N GLU A 206 4.32 13.24 -9.88
CA GLU A 206 5.31 13.32 -10.96
C GLU A 206 6.67 13.86 -10.50
N GLU A 207 6.69 14.96 -9.73
CA GLU A 207 7.95 15.56 -9.28
C GLU A 207 8.75 14.65 -8.34
N ALA A 208 8.11 14.09 -7.31
CA ALA A 208 8.72 13.13 -6.39
C ALA A 208 9.17 11.84 -7.11
N SER A 209 8.38 11.34 -8.06
CA SER A 209 8.74 10.19 -8.90
C SER A 209 9.98 10.48 -9.74
N ALA A 210 10.08 11.67 -10.34
CA ALA A 210 11.25 12.08 -11.10
C ALA A 210 12.50 12.27 -10.22
N ILE A 211 12.34 12.70 -8.95
CA ILE A 211 13.44 12.73 -7.98
C ILE A 211 13.90 11.31 -7.68
N LEU A 212 12.98 10.40 -7.34
CA LEU A 212 13.25 8.99 -7.05
C LEU A 212 13.99 8.29 -8.20
N LEU A 213 13.59 8.55 -9.45
CA LEU A 213 14.23 8.01 -10.65
C LEU A 213 15.71 8.40 -10.74
N ARG A 214 16.04 9.64 -10.39
CA ARG A 214 17.42 10.17 -10.41
C ARG A 214 18.26 9.70 -9.22
N LEU A 215 17.65 9.04 -8.23
CA LEU A 215 18.41 8.44 -7.16
C LEU A 215 19.21 7.24 -7.69
N GLY A 216 20.44 7.09 -7.18
CA GLY A 216 21.39 6.08 -7.66
C GLY A 216 21.11 4.66 -7.14
N TRP A 217 19.86 4.23 -7.12
CA TRP A 217 19.52 2.87 -6.70
C TRP A 217 20.02 1.80 -7.69
N PRO A 218 20.31 0.57 -7.24
CA PRO A 218 20.83 -0.50 -8.09
C PRO A 218 19.84 -0.91 -9.18
N ARG A 219 20.29 -0.86 -10.45
CA ARG A 219 19.54 -1.41 -11.59
C ARG A 219 19.96 -2.86 -11.82
N LEU A 220 19.11 -3.78 -11.40
CA LEU A 220 19.38 -5.21 -11.41
C LEU A 220 19.12 -5.81 -12.81
N PRO A 221 19.81 -6.91 -13.18
CA PRO A 221 19.66 -7.51 -14.51
C PRO A 221 18.33 -8.25 -14.70
N GLU A 222 17.77 -8.80 -13.63
CA GLU A 222 16.46 -9.44 -13.60
C GLU A 222 15.45 -8.51 -12.93
N PHE A 223 14.16 -8.68 -13.25
CA PHE A 223 13.11 -7.81 -12.72
C PHE A 223 13.07 -7.85 -11.20
N ALA A 224 13.29 -6.70 -10.57
CA ALA A 224 13.25 -6.56 -9.14
C ALA A 224 12.69 -5.19 -8.74
N TYR A 225 11.99 -5.12 -7.62
CA TYR A 225 11.52 -3.85 -7.08
C TYR A 225 11.51 -3.86 -5.57
N ALA A 226 11.64 -2.68 -4.99
CA ALA A 226 11.42 -2.41 -3.58
C ALA A 226 10.30 -1.39 -3.43
N ARG A 227 9.51 -1.55 -2.38
CA ARG A 227 8.46 -0.60 -2.02
C ARG A 227 8.37 -0.40 -0.52
N THR A 228 7.89 0.78 -0.13
CA THR A 228 7.37 1.05 1.21
C THR A 228 6.06 1.84 1.09
N TYR A 229 5.36 1.96 2.20
CA TYR A 229 4.17 2.78 2.35
C TYR A 229 4.27 3.58 3.63
N LEU A 230 3.92 4.86 3.56
CA LEU A 230 4.01 5.80 4.67
C LEU A 230 2.60 6.31 5.00
N LEU A 231 2.36 6.54 6.28
CA LEU A 231 1.23 7.34 6.73
C LEU A 231 1.75 8.68 7.20
N VAL A 232 1.24 9.76 6.62
CA VAL A 232 1.62 11.13 6.92
C VAL A 232 0.46 11.79 7.66
N LEU A 233 0.69 12.14 8.92
CA LEU A 233 -0.24 12.83 9.79
C LEU A 233 0.23 14.27 9.99
N PRO A 234 -0.68 15.25 10.08
CA PRO A 234 -0.28 16.59 10.51
C PRO A 234 0.28 16.53 11.94
N GLU A 235 1.31 17.32 12.22
CA GLU A 235 1.67 17.65 13.60
C GLU A 235 0.95 18.93 14.05
N ASP A 236 0.50 18.92 15.30
CA ASP A 236 -0.17 20.06 15.96
C ASP A 236 0.79 21.24 16.22
#